data_AF-A0A926YJ49-F1
#
_entry.id   AF-A0A926YJ49-F1
#
_cell.length_a   1.000
_cell.length_b   1.000
_cell.length_c   1.000
_cell.angle_alpha   90.00
_cell.angle_beta   90.00
_cell.angle_gamma   90.00
#
_symmetry.space_group_name_H-M   'P 1'
#
loop_
_entity.id
_entity.type
_entity.pdbx_description
1 polymer ?
#
loop_
_entity_poly.entity_id
_entity_poly.type
_entity_poly.pdbx_seq_one_letter_code
_entity_poly.pdbx_strand_id
1 'polypeptide(L)'
;MNRSFPPELQRAILQSLQASAAQMGQPLPDVIAEQLYQDAKALLAHLSHEPLTLARVAGTLLVYRVQDTELEELEWFKAQVQQCSSDEAIEELIESMHRVDAL
;
A
#
# COMPACT_ATOMS: atom_id res chain seq x y z
N MET A 1 3.76 -17.74 9.73
CA MET A 1 2.45 -17.57 10.41
C MET A 1 1.80 -16.33 9.85
N ASN A 2 0.80 -16.46 8.96
CA ASN A 2 0.03 -15.32 8.45
C ASN A 2 -0.88 -14.81 9.57
N ARG A 3 -0.46 -13.75 10.27
CA ARG A 3 -1.30 -13.08 11.27
C ARG A 3 -2.43 -12.39 10.51
N SER A 4 -3.66 -12.86 10.68
CA SER A 4 -4.81 -12.05 10.30
C SER A 4 -4.90 -10.91 11.30
N PHE A 5 -4.85 -9.67 10.80
CA PHE A 5 -4.99 -8.49 11.64
C PHE A 5 -6.39 -8.44 12.28
N PRO A 6 -6.52 -7.82 13.46
CA PRO A 6 -7.82 -7.61 14.07
C PRO A 6 -8.76 -6.83 13.13
N PRO A 7 -10.07 -7.13 13.11
CA PRO A 7 -11.03 -6.45 12.24
C PRO A 7 -11.06 -4.92 12.41
N GLU A 8 -10.80 -4.42 13.61
CA GLU A 8 -10.71 -2.99 13.90
C GLU A 8 -9.56 -2.30 13.15
N LEU A 9 -8.43 -3.00 12.99
CA LEU A 9 -7.26 -2.50 12.30
C LEU A 9 -7.46 -2.52 10.79
N GLN A 10 -8.06 -3.59 10.25
CA GLN A 10 -8.48 -3.62 8.86
C GLN A 10 -9.41 -2.44 8.56
N ARG A 11 -10.43 -2.21 9.40
CA ARG A 11 -11.35 -1.08 9.24
C ARG A 11 -10.63 0.26 9.28
N ALA A 12 -9.67 0.43 10.20
CA ALA A 12 -8.88 1.66 10.28
C ALA A 12 -8.05 1.90 9.00
N ILE A 13 -7.44 0.85 8.43
CA ILE A 13 -6.69 0.96 7.17
C ILE A 13 -7.63 1.33 6.01
N LEU A 14 -8.78 0.68 5.88
CA LEU A 14 -9.77 0.99 4.84
C LEU A 14 -10.25 2.45 4.93
N GLN A 15 -10.60 2.90 6.14
CA GLN A 15 -11.01 4.28 6.39
C GLN A 15 -9.90 5.28 6.05
N SER A 16 -8.64 4.94 6.36
CA SER A 16 -7.48 5.75 6.00
C SER A 16 -7.35 5.88 4.48
N LEU A 17 -7.45 4.78 3.73
CA LEU A 17 -7.40 4.78 2.27
C LEU A 17 -8.49 5.67 1.67
N GLN A 18 -9.71 5.56 2.17
CA GLN A 18 -10.84 6.37 1.71
C GLN A 18 -10.63 7.86 2.00
N ALA A 19 -10.17 8.19 3.21
CA ALA A 19 -9.88 9.56 3.60
C ALA A 19 -8.75 10.17 2.74
N SER A 20 -7.66 9.42 2.51
CA SER A 20 -6.56 9.84 1.63
C SER A 20 -7.02 10.05 0.19
N ALA A 21 -7.83 9.13 -0.34
CA ALA A 21 -8.35 9.26 -1.70
C ALA A 21 -9.26 10.49 -1.86
N ALA A 22 -10.11 10.76 -0.86
CA ALA A 22 -10.94 11.96 -0.82
C ALA A 22 -10.09 13.25 -0.76
N GLN A 23 -8.97 13.25 -0.02
CA GLN A 23 -8.02 14.37 -0.01
C GLN A 23 -7.33 14.58 -1.36
N MET A 24 -7.14 13.51 -2.14
CA MET A 24 -6.61 13.59 -3.52
C MET A 24 -7.69 13.93 -4.56
N GLY A 25 -8.94 14.22 -4.13
CA GLY A 25 -10.03 14.59 -5.02
C GLY A 25 -10.69 13.42 -5.76
N GLN A 26 -10.34 12.18 -5.43
CA GLN A 26 -10.93 10.98 -6.01
C GLN A 26 -11.52 10.08 -4.92
N PRO A 27 -12.79 10.26 -4.53
CA PRO A 27 -13.45 9.41 -3.55
C PRO A 27 -13.34 7.93 -3.90
N LEU A 28 -12.93 7.11 -2.94
CA LEU A 28 -12.65 5.68 -3.12
C LEU A 28 -13.85 4.83 -2.67
N PRO A 29 -14.49 4.07 -3.58
CA PRO A 29 -15.55 3.14 -3.20
C PRO A 29 -15.03 2.03 -2.28
N ASP A 30 -15.87 1.55 -1.36
CA ASP A 30 -15.52 0.48 -0.40
C ASP A 30 -14.87 -0.74 -1.06
N VAL A 31 -15.43 -1.17 -2.20
CA VAL A 31 -14.93 -2.33 -2.96
C VAL A 31 -13.48 -2.14 -3.41
N ILE A 32 -13.13 -0.91 -3.82
CA ILE A 32 -11.78 -0.61 -4.28
C ILE A 32 -10.83 -0.47 -3.08
N ALA A 33 -11.28 0.13 -1.98
CA ALA A 33 -10.50 0.19 -0.74
C ALA A 33 -10.16 -1.22 -0.23
N GLU A 34 -11.13 -2.13 -0.24
CA GLU A 34 -10.94 -3.53 0.13
C GLU A 34 -9.98 -4.24 -0.83
N GLN A 35 -10.11 -4.01 -2.15
CA GLN A 35 -9.19 -4.59 -3.12
C GLN A 35 -7.74 -4.14 -2.87
N LEU A 36 -7.51 -2.84 -2.64
CA LEU A 36 -6.17 -2.32 -2.34
C LEU A 36 -5.59 -2.92 -1.05
N TYR A 37 -6.42 -3.11 -0.04
CA TYR A 37 -6.03 -3.80 1.19
C TYR A 37 -5.64 -5.26 0.93
N GLN A 38 -6.44 -6.01 0.16
CA GLN A 38 -6.15 -7.41 -0.16
C GLN A 38 -4.91 -7.55 -1.04
N ASP A 39 -4.72 -6.64 -2.02
CA ASP A 39 -3.55 -6.62 -2.88
C ASP A 39 -2.27 -6.37 -2.06
N ALA A 40 -2.29 -5.37 -1.17
CA ALA A 40 -1.17 -5.09 -0.28
C ALA A 40 -0.88 -6.27 0.66
N LYS A 41 -1.92 -6.91 1.19
CA LYS A 41 -1.78 -8.10 2.04
C LYS A 41 -1.19 -9.28 1.28
N ALA A 42 -1.57 -9.47 0.02
CA ALA A 42 -1.02 -10.51 -0.84
C ALA A 42 0.46 -10.25 -1.17
N LEU A 43 0.83 -8.99 -1.44
CA LEU A 43 2.22 -8.59 -1.68
C LEU A 43 3.13 -8.83 -0.48
N LEU A 44 2.59 -8.71 0.74
CA LEU A 44 3.34 -8.88 1.98
C LEU A 44 3.22 -10.29 2.57
N ALA A 45 2.55 -11.23 1.88
CA ALA A 45 2.28 -12.57 2.42
C ALA A 45 3.55 -13.42 2.64
N HIS A 46 4.68 -13.04 2.04
CA HIS A 46 5.97 -13.70 2.22
C HIS A 46 6.70 -13.31 3.50
N LEU A 47 6.31 -12.22 4.17
CA LEU A 47 6.97 -11.75 5.39
C LEU A 47 5.97 -11.44 6.52
N SER A 48 6.44 -11.59 7.76
CA SER A 48 5.72 -11.08 8.91
C SER A 48 5.90 -9.57 8.96
N HIS A 49 4.82 -8.83 8.88
CA HIS A 49 4.82 -7.37 8.80
C HIS A 49 3.99 -6.73 9.90
N GLU A 50 4.36 -5.51 10.27
CA GLU A 50 3.56 -4.65 11.11
C GLU A 50 2.33 -4.09 10.35
N PRO A 51 1.24 -3.76 11.06
CA PRO A 51 0.07 -3.10 10.48
C PRO A 51 0.37 -1.85 9.67
N LEU A 52 1.37 -1.07 10.14
CA LEU A 52 1.76 0.17 9.52
C LEU A 52 2.38 -0.07 8.14
N THR A 53 3.18 -1.12 7.98
CA THR A 53 3.75 -1.52 6.68
C THR A 53 2.63 -1.84 5.69
N LEU A 54 1.62 -2.61 6.12
CA LEU A 54 0.47 -2.91 5.27
C LEU A 54 -0.27 -1.63 4.86
N ALA A 55 -0.51 -0.71 5.80
CA ALA A 55 -1.16 0.56 5.52
C ALA A 55 -0.36 1.41 4.52
N ARG A 56 0.97 1.44 4.65
CA ARG A 56 1.87 2.17 3.74
C ARG A 56 1.83 1.58 2.34
N VAL A 57 1.97 0.27 2.18
CA VAL A 57 1.91 -0.39 0.86
C VAL A 57 0.54 -0.17 0.21
N ALA A 58 -0.56 -0.34 0.95
CA ALA A 58 -1.90 -0.07 0.43
C ALA A 58 -2.07 1.42 0.02
N GLY A 59 -1.49 2.34 0.78
CA GLY A 59 -1.46 3.77 0.46
C GLY A 59 -0.67 4.06 -0.82
N THR A 60 0.49 3.44 -1.02
CA THR A 60 1.27 3.58 -2.26
C THR A 60 0.50 3.03 -3.47
N LEU A 61 -0.17 1.88 -3.34
CA LEU A 61 -1.05 1.34 -4.40
C LEU A 61 -2.21 2.29 -4.74
N LEU A 62 -2.76 2.97 -3.73
CA LEU A 62 -3.78 4.00 -3.95
C LEU A 62 -3.22 5.18 -4.75
N VAL A 63 -2.02 5.66 -4.43
CA VAL A 63 -1.36 6.76 -5.15
C VAL A 63 -1.19 6.40 -6.62
N TYR A 64 -0.62 5.23 -6.91
CA TYR A 64 -0.47 4.72 -8.28
C TYR A 64 -1.81 4.67 -9.05
N ARG A 65 -2.88 4.27 -8.37
CA ARG A 65 -4.22 4.23 -8.96
C ARG A 65 -4.78 5.61 -9.27
N VAL A 66 -4.60 6.57 -8.34
CA VAL A 66 -5.19 7.92 -8.45
C VAL A 66 -4.46 8.77 -9.49
N GLN A 67 -3.14 8.61 -9.59
CA GLN A 67 -2.29 9.35 -10.52
C GLN A 67 -2.29 8.79 -11.95
N ASP A 68 -3.00 7.68 -12.20
CA ASP A 68 -2.99 6.96 -13.49
C ASP A 68 -1.55 6.65 -13.95
N THR A 69 -0.72 6.24 -12.99
CA THR A 69 0.69 5.98 -13.22
C THR A 69 0.89 4.81 -14.18
N GLU A 70 2.00 4.82 -14.92
CA GLU A 70 2.31 3.77 -15.88
C GLU A 70 2.29 2.37 -15.24
N LEU A 71 1.65 1.42 -15.92
CA LEU A 71 1.52 0.05 -15.45
C LEU A 71 2.88 -0.58 -15.13
N GLU A 72 3.93 -0.23 -15.88
CA GLU A 72 5.28 -0.72 -15.67
C GLU A 72 5.86 -0.28 -14.31
N GLU A 73 5.60 0.94 -13.87
CA GLU A 73 6.06 1.43 -12.56
C GLU A 73 5.33 0.72 -11.41
N LEU A 74 4.03 0.48 -11.57
CA LEU A 74 3.25 -0.27 -10.59
C LEU A 74 3.76 -1.72 -10.45
N GLU A 75 4.00 -2.39 -11.58
CA GLU A 75 4.52 -3.76 -11.58
C GLU A 75 5.97 -3.82 -11.06
N TRP A 76 6.79 -2.82 -11.36
CA TRP A 76 8.12 -2.67 -10.76
C TRP A 76 8.03 -2.55 -9.23
N PHE A 77 7.18 -1.67 -8.71
CA PHE A 77 7.00 -1.48 -7.27
C PHE A 77 6.57 -2.78 -6.58
N LYS A 78 5.57 -3.48 -7.13
CA LYS A 78 5.12 -4.79 -6.61
C LYS A 78 6.25 -5.80 -6.57
N ALA A 79 7.06 -5.86 -7.63
CA ALA A 79 8.21 -6.76 -7.69
C ALA A 79 9.29 -6.40 -6.67
N GLN A 80 9.51 -5.11 -6.38
CA GLN A 80 10.44 -4.67 -5.34
C GLN A 80 9.94 -5.05 -3.94
N VAL A 81 8.66 -4.81 -3.63
CA VAL A 81 8.05 -5.19 -2.34
C VAL A 81 8.21 -6.69 -2.07
N GLN A 82 8.04 -7.53 -3.09
CA GLN A 82 8.23 -8.98 -2.97
C GLN A 82 9.69 -9.42 -2.74
N GLN A 83 10.65 -8.56 -3.06
CA GLN A 83 12.07 -8.80 -2.79
C GLN A 83 12.51 -8.28 -1.42
N CYS A 84 11.72 -7.41 -0.78
CA CYS A 84 11.99 -6.94 0.56
C CYS A 84 11.91 -8.11 1.57
N SER A 85 12.85 -8.12 2.51
CA SER A 85 12.96 -9.14 3.55
C SER A 85 12.49 -8.68 4.94
N SER A 86 12.15 -7.40 5.10
CA SER A 86 11.73 -6.78 6.35
C SER A 86 10.80 -5.59 6.13
N ASP A 87 10.10 -5.17 7.19
CA ASP A 87 9.32 -3.93 7.23
C ASP A 87 10.18 -2.69 6.92
N GLU A 88 11.41 -2.64 7.44
CA GLU A 88 12.37 -1.56 7.22
C GLU A 88 12.74 -1.44 5.73
N ALA A 89 13.00 -2.55 5.05
CA ALA A 89 13.31 -2.53 3.62
C ALA A 89 12.14 -2.01 2.76
N ILE A 90 10.90 -2.24 3.20
CA ILE A 90 9.71 -1.71 2.52
C ILE A 90 9.56 -0.21 2.77
N GLU A 91 9.81 0.24 3.99
CA GLU A 91 9.83 1.67 4.33
C GLU A 91 10.87 2.42 3.50
N GLU A 92 12.10 1.91 3.41
CA GLU A 92 13.16 2.50 2.59
C GLU A 92 12.79 2.55 1.11
N LEU A 93 12.18 1.48 0.57
CA LEU A 93 11.69 1.45 -0.81
C LEU A 93 10.68 2.57 -1.05
N ILE A 94 9.65 2.68 -0.21
CA ILE A 94 8.60 3.71 -0.35
C ILE A 94 9.20 5.11 -0.22
N GLU A 95 10.08 5.35 0.75
CA GLU A 95 10.74 6.64 0.93
C GLU A 95 11.62 7.03 -0.27
N SER A 96 12.28 6.05 -0.90
CA SER A 96 13.13 6.29 -2.06
C SER A 96 12.33 6.85 -3.25
N MET A 97 11.10 6.38 -3.43
CA MET A 97 10.21 6.85 -4.51
C MET A 97 9.78 8.29 -4.28
N HIS A 98 9.44 8.64 -3.03
CA HIS A 98 9.01 10.00 -2.67
C HIS A 98 10.15 11.03 -2.77
N ARG A 99 11.43 10.61 -2.69
CA ARG A 99 12.57 11.52 -2.91
C ARG A 99 12.80 11.85 -4.37
N VAL A 100 12.40 10.98 -5.30
CA VAL A 100 12.59 11.22 -6.74
C VAL A 100 11.65 12.33 -7.24
N ASP A 101 10.44 12.42 -6.70
CA ASP A 101 9.47 13.49 -7.03
C ASP A 101 9.87 14.90 -6.53
N ALA A 102 10.91 15.01 -5.70
CA ALA A 102 11.38 16.26 -5.11
C ALA A 102 12.65 16.85 -5.76
N LEU A 103 13.14 16.27 -6.87
CA LEU A 103 14.31 16.71 -7.64
C LEU A 103 13.90 17.26 -9.01
#